data_AF-A0A0G2A9H6-F1
#
_entry.id   AF-A0A0G2A9H6-F1
#
_cell.length_a   1.000
_cell.length_b   1.000
_cell.length_c   1.000
_cell.angle_alpha   90.00
_cell.angle_beta   90.00
_cell.angle_gamma   90.00
#
_symmetry.space_group_name_H-M   'P 1'
#
loop_
_entity.id
_entity.type
_entity.pdbx_description
1 polymer ?
#
loop_
_entity_poly.entity_id
_entity_poly.type
_entity_poly.pdbx_seq_one_letter_code
_entity_poly.pdbx_strand_id
1 'polypeptide(L)'
;MILRLCQRATAGNTASAFGLTAALGRLALVLYLVNSVVIRRSLACLGYWEAARPHQPKDLSKQRLRHPDKRRKKDNEAKDDVAYKPSHSAEYRLPLSVHFSHLPPIFRVCANERYGKVKVSHKSRHSQNHISMPAYAENRKARFDYEILETYEAGIELLGFEVKAIRSGRIMLTGAFAIPRGPELWLTTASIPAYQPENTPRGYDHERARRLLLHKSEIATLIGKSRTAGLTIVPLRVYSKNRRIKVLLGVARRKKQFDKREKIKKRDMAREAARTLGK
;
A
#
# COMPACT_ATOMS: atom_id res chain seq x y z
N MET A 1 -1.67 34.23 -55.87
CA MET A 1 -2.29 34.79 -57.10
C MET A 1 -2.93 33.66 -57.88
N ILE A 2 -4.09 33.18 -57.43
CA ILE A 2 -5.17 32.43 -58.13
C ILE A 2 -6.27 32.32 -57.06
N LEU A 3 -6.92 33.45 -56.81
CA LEU A 3 -8.07 33.59 -55.90
C LEU A 3 -8.82 34.81 -56.44
N ARG A 4 -9.44 34.62 -57.62
CA ARG A 4 -10.36 35.52 -58.34
C ARG A 4 -10.43 35.02 -59.78
N LEU A 5 -11.34 34.10 -60.07
CA LEU A 5 -11.89 33.79 -61.40
C LEU A 5 -12.87 32.62 -61.21
N CYS A 6 -14.06 32.91 -60.68
CA CYS A 6 -15.32 32.22 -61.00
C CYS A 6 -16.45 32.72 -60.09
N GLN A 7 -16.72 34.01 -60.14
CA GLN A 7 -18.09 34.51 -60.02
C GLN A 7 -18.46 35.08 -61.38
N ARG A 8 -19.25 34.31 -62.15
CA ARG A 8 -20.17 34.72 -63.23
C ARG A 8 -20.36 33.56 -64.22
N ALA A 9 -21.26 32.66 -63.88
CA ALA A 9 -22.10 31.99 -64.86
C ALA A 9 -23.48 31.84 -64.21
N THR A 10 -24.37 32.70 -64.66
CA THR A 10 -25.78 32.82 -64.30
C THR A 10 -26.60 31.65 -64.84
N ALA A 11 -27.57 31.23 -64.04
CA ALA A 11 -28.95 30.88 -64.41
C ALA A 11 -29.21 29.84 -65.53
N GLY A 12 -29.94 28.77 -65.16
CA GLY A 12 -30.74 28.01 -66.12
C GLY A 12 -31.03 26.56 -65.71
N ASN A 13 -32.31 26.28 -65.43
CA ASN A 13 -32.99 24.99 -65.42
C ASN A 13 -32.80 23.98 -64.27
N THR A 14 -33.81 24.08 -63.40
CA THR A 14 -34.51 23.07 -62.63
C THR A 14 -34.72 21.69 -63.31
N ALA A 15 -34.86 20.69 -62.43
CA ALA A 15 -35.57 19.42 -62.62
C ALA A 15 -34.87 18.33 -63.45
N SER A 16 -33.98 17.56 -62.80
CA SER A 16 -33.73 16.13 -63.11
C SER A 16 -32.63 15.45 -62.25
N ALA A 17 -31.91 16.19 -61.40
CA ALA A 17 -30.76 15.62 -60.68
C ALA A 17 -31.04 15.01 -59.28
N PHE A 18 -32.29 15.03 -58.79
CA PHE A 18 -32.64 14.50 -57.46
C PHE A 18 -33.17 13.04 -57.46
N GLY A 19 -33.35 12.41 -58.63
CA GLY A 19 -33.84 11.03 -58.74
C GLY A 19 -32.74 9.94 -58.76
N LEU A 20 -31.52 10.29 -59.15
CA LEU A 20 -30.44 9.31 -59.38
C LEU A 20 -29.52 9.10 -58.16
N THR A 21 -29.50 10.01 -57.20
CA THR A 21 -28.69 9.91 -55.97
C THR A 21 -29.35 9.04 -54.89
N ALA A 22 -30.68 8.85 -54.92
CA ALA A 22 -31.39 7.96 -54.00
C ALA A 22 -31.39 6.47 -54.42
N ALA A 23 -31.25 6.19 -55.72
CA ALA A 23 -31.22 4.83 -56.26
C ALA A 23 -29.85 4.14 -56.03
N LEU A 24 -28.75 4.88 -56.16
CA LEU A 24 -27.40 4.38 -55.91
C LEU A 24 -27.13 4.09 -54.42
N GLY A 25 -27.73 4.88 -53.52
CA GLY A 25 -27.62 4.65 -52.07
C GLY A 25 -28.33 3.38 -51.58
N ARG A 26 -29.46 3.00 -52.19
CA ARG A 26 -30.20 1.77 -51.84
C ARG A 26 -29.52 0.50 -52.35
N LEU A 27 -28.87 0.55 -53.52
CA LEU A 27 -28.05 -0.58 -54.02
C LEU A 27 -26.76 -0.78 -53.19
N ALA A 28 -26.12 0.30 -52.73
CA ALA A 28 -24.96 0.21 -51.85
C ALA A 28 -25.29 -0.44 -50.49
N LEU A 29 -26.48 -0.18 -49.93
CA LEU A 29 -26.90 -0.77 -48.65
C LEU A 29 -27.26 -2.27 -48.79
N VAL A 30 -27.86 -2.67 -49.92
CA VAL A 30 -28.16 -4.08 -50.21
C VAL A 30 -26.86 -4.88 -50.43
N LEU A 31 -25.88 -4.33 -51.14
CA LEU A 31 -24.57 -4.96 -51.30
C LEU A 31 -23.80 -5.08 -49.96
N TYR A 32 -23.93 -4.10 -49.07
CA TYR A 32 -23.31 -4.14 -47.73
C TYR A 32 -23.97 -5.18 -46.79
N LEU A 33 -25.28 -5.36 -46.89
CA LEU A 33 -26.02 -6.37 -46.11
C LEU A 33 -25.80 -7.80 -46.61
N VAL A 34 -25.69 -8.01 -47.93
CA VAL A 34 -25.39 -9.34 -48.48
C VAL A 34 -23.95 -9.77 -48.17
N ASN A 35 -22.98 -8.84 -48.17
CA ASN A 35 -21.59 -9.15 -47.78
C ASN A 35 -21.42 -9.47 -46.28
N SER A 36 -22.28 -8.94 -45.41
CA SER A 36 -22.23 -9.16 -43.96
C SER A 36 -22.65 -10.58 -43.53
N VAL A 37 -23.50 -11.24 -44.33
CA VAL A 37 -24.00 -12.60 -44.05
C VAL A 37 -23.10 -13.69 -44.65
N VAL A 38 -22.40 -13.39 -45.75
CA VAL A 38 -21.46 -14.33 -46.40
C VAL A 38 -20.09 -14.36 -45.71
N ILE A 39 -19.65 -13.26 -45.08
CA ILE A 39 -18.36 -13.20 -44.37
C ILE A 39 -18.46 -13.81 -42.94
N ARG A 40 -19.64 -13.79 -42.29
CA ARG A 40 -19.83 -14.45 -40.98
C ARG A 40 -19.94 -15.97 -41.03
N ARG A 41 -20.12 -16.56 -42.22
CA ARG A 41 -20.23 -18.02 -42.41
C ARG A 41 -18.91 -18.69 -42.84
N SER A 42 -17.91 -17.92 -43.27
CA SER A 42 -16.60 -18.44 -43.71
C SER A 42 -15.52 -18.42 -42.63
N LEU A 43 -15.70 -17.69 -41.53
CA LEU A 43 -14.75 -17.68 -40.39
C LEU A 43 -15.08 -18.69 -39.28
N ALA A 44 -16.15 -19.47 -39.43
CA ALA A 44 -16.50 -20.58 -38.53
C ALA A 44 -15.88 -21.93 -38.96
N CYS A 45 -15.10 -21.97 -40.05
CA CYS A 45 -14.49 -23.19 -40.61
C CYS A 45 -12.96 -23.27 -40.48
N LEU A 46 -12.31 -22.32 -39.80
CA LEU A 46 -10.91 -22.47 -39.38
C LEU A 46 -10.89 -22.75 -37.88
N GLY A 47 -10.94 -24.04 -37.56
CA GLY A 47 -11.02 -24.57 -36.21
C GLY A 47 -9.95 -24.02 -35.28
N TYR A 48 -10.38 -23.18 -34.35
CA TYR A 48 -9.70 -22.86 -33.09
C TYR A 48 -10.76 -22.24 -32.18
N TRP A 49 -11.39 -23.05 -31.31
CA TRP A 49 -11.95 -22.62 -30.01
C TRP A 49 -12.64 -23.79 -29.28
N GLU A 50 -11.87 -24.84 -28.99
CA GLU A 50 -12.28 -25.88 -28.05
C GLU A 50 -11.77 -25.53 -26.65
N ALA A 51 -12.46 -24.59 -25.99
CA ALA A 51 -12.17 -24.22 -24.60
C ALA A 51 -13.43 -23.76 -23.86
N ALA A 52 -14.43 -24.64 -23.77
CA ALA A 52 -15.57 -24.43 -22.87
C ALA A 52 -16.20 -25.77 -22.45
N ARG A 53 -15.52 -26.53 -21.58
CA ARG A 53 -16.22 -27.51 -20.72
C ARG A 53 -16.67 -26.78 -19.44
N PRO A 54 -17.97 -26.71 -19.13
CA PRO A 54 -18.42 -26.15 -17.85
C PRO A 54 -18.05 -27.10 -16.71
N HIS A 55 -17.21 -26.63 -15.79
CA HIS A 55 -16.94 -27.31 -14.53
C HIS A 55 -18.19 -27.21 -13.63
N GLN A 56 -18.83 -28.35 -13.35
CA GLN A 56 -19.83 -28.50 -12.30
C GLN A 56 -19.27 -28.01 -10.95
N PRO A 57 -20.01 -27.20 -10.17
CA PRO A 57 -19.58 -26.80 -8.83
C PRO A 57 -19.63 -28.02 -7.89
N LYS A 58 -18.50 -28.37 -7.28
CA LYS A 58 -18.45 -29.35 -6.19
C LYS A 58 -19.08 -28.73 -4.94
N ASP A 59 -20.17 -29.33 -4.49
CA ASP A 59 -20.86 -29.06 -3.23
C ASP A 59 -19.89 -29.21 -2.04
N LEU A 60 -19.58 -28.09 -1.37
CA LEU A 60 -18.66 -28.03 -0.21
C LEU A 60 -19.40 -28.08 1.14
N SER A 61 -20.66 -28.51 1.17
CA SER A 61 -21.44 -28.65 2.41
C SER A 61 -20.98 -29.78 3.35
N LYS A 62 -19.93 -30.54 3.02
CA LYS A 62 -19.37 -31.61 3.88
C LYS A 62 -17.84 -31.61 3.90
N GLN A 63 -17.23 -30.62 4.54
CA GLN A 63 -15.88 -30.78 5.09
C GLN A 63 -15.89 -30.68 6.61
N ARG A 64 -15.84 -31.89 7.18
CA ARG A 64 -15.76 -32.27 8.58
C ARG A 64 -14.65 -31.49 9.31
N LEU A 65 -15.03 -30.77 10.37
CA LEU A 65 -14.13 -30.12 11.32
C LEU A 65 -13.15 -31.16 11.91
N ARG A 66 -11.83 -30.94 11.75
CA ARG A 66 -10.82 -31.64 12.54
C ARG A 66 -10.57 -30.83 13.80
N HIS A 67 -11.06 -31.34 14.93
CA HIS A 67 -10.64 -30.89 16.26
C HIS A 67 -9.16 -31.24 16.47
N PRO A 68 -8.26 -30.30 16.80
CA PRO A 68 -6.97 -30.65 17.35
C PRO A 68 -7.15 -31.14 18.80
N ASP A 69 -6.64 -32.34 19.00
CA ASP A 69 -6.70 -33.14 20.21
C ASP A 69 -5.87 -32.53 21.35
N LYS A 70 -6.33 -32.82 22.56
CA LYS A 70 -5.78 -32.38 23.84
C LYS A 70 -4.37 -32.93 24.01
N ARG A 71 -3.38 -32.06 24.18
CA ARG A 71 -2.15 -32.42 24.92
C ARG A 71 -1.52 -31.19 25.56
N ARG A 72 -1.20 -31.38 26.85
CA ARG A 72 -0.40 -30.54 27.76
C ARG A 72 -1.15 -29.46 28.55
N LYS A 73 -1.85 -29.94 29.58
CA LYS A 73 -1.84 -29.31 30.89
C LYS A 73 -0.82 -30.09 31.72
N LYS A 74 0.24 -29.44 32.21
CA LYS A 74 0.67 -29.49 33.62
C LYS A 74 2.00 -28.74 33.82
N ASP A 75 1.86 -27.77 34.72
CA ASP A 75 2.77 -27.39 35.79
C ASP A 75 3.95 -26.46 35.49
N ASN A 76 4.10 -25.51 36.42
CA ASN A 76 5.18 -24.55 36.68
C ASN A 76 4.82 -23.13 36.22
N GLU A 77 4.03 -22.35 36.96
CA GLU A 77 4.21 -21.96 38.38
C GLU A 77 5.51 -21.17 38.57
N ALA A 78 5.33 -19.89 38.86
CA ALA A 78 6.23 -18.92 39.49
C ALA A 78 7.73 -19.03 39.20
N LYS A 79 8.29 -17.97 38.61
CA LYS A 79 9.48 -17.35 39.22
C LYS A 79 9.65 -15.90 38.81
N ASP A 80 9.82 -15.13 39.87
CA ASP A 80 9.89 -13.69 39.95
C ASP A 80 11.20 -13.13 39.40
N ASP A 81 11.15 -11.82 39.23
CA ASP A 81 12.22 -10.91 38.90
C ASP A 81 13.46 -11.12 39.78
N VAL A 82 14.62 -11.41 39.17
CA VAL A 82 15.90 -10.96 39.73
C VAL A 82 16.81 -10.49 38.60
N ALA A 83 17.13 -9.20 38.70
CA ALA A 83 18.11 -8.48 37.91
C ALA A 83 19.46 -9.19 37.89
N TYR A 84 20.03 -9.37 36.69
CA TYR A 84 21.43 -9.74 36.54
C TYR A 84 22.24 -8.53 36.08
N LYS A 85 22.99 -7.93 37.02
CA LYS A 85 24.09 -7.01 36.72
C LYS A 85 25.29 -7.84 36.24
N PRO A 86 26.03 -7.43 35.19
CA PRO A 86 27.26 -8.09 34.84
C PRO A 86 28.39 -7.52 35.71
N SER A 87 29.00 -8.36 36.55
CA SER A 87 30.26 -8.02 37.18
C SER A 87 31.22 -9.20 37.15
N HIS A 88 32.46 -8.86 36.83
CA HIS A 88 33.70 -9.64 36.95
C HIS A 88 34.06 -10.64 35.84
N SER A 89 35.03 -10.18 35.05
CA SER A 89 36.20 -10.93 34.61
C SER A 89 36.65 -12.01 35.61
N ALA A 90 36.65 -13.27 35.20
CA ALA A 90 37.35 -14.34 35.91
C ALA A 90 38.06 -15.26 34.89
N GLU A 91 39.29 -15.55 35.24
CA GLU A 91 40.34 -16.21 34.47
C GLU A 91 40.08 -17.71 34.33
N TYR A 92 40.41 -18.29 33.15
CA TYR A 92 40.47 -19.74 32.99
C TYR A 92 41.89 -20.22 33.27
N ARG A 93 42.09 -20.93 34.39
CA ARG A 93 43.26 -21.75 34.67
C ARG A 93 43.00 -23.15 34.09
N LEU A 94 43.83 -23.59 33.14
CA LEU A 94 43.83 -24.98 32.67
C LEU A 94 44.55 -25.87 33.69
N PRO A 95 44.02 -27.07 34.03
CA PRO A 95 44.80 -28.08 34.73
C PRO A 95 45.69 -28.88 33.77
N LEU A 96 46.95 -29.02 34.19
CA LEU A 96 48.00 -29.85 33.59
C LEU A 96 47.76 -31.35 33.82
N SER A 97 48.40 -32.13 32.94
CA SER A 97 48.88 -33.52 33.09
C SER A 97 47.87 -34.67 33.17
N VAL A 98 47.82 -35.47 32.09
CA VAL A 98 47.77 -36.94 32.20
C VAL A 98 48.76 -37.55 31.20
N HIS A 99 49.44 -38.59 31.68
CA HIS A 99 50.69 -39.16 31.17
C HIS A 99 50.61 -39.88 29.82
N PHE A 100 51.72 -39.81 29.11
CA PHE A 100 52.09 -40.49 27.87
C PHE A 100 52.50 -41.95 28.15
N SER A 101 52.05 -42.93 27.36
CA SER A 101 52.85 -44.12 26.96
C SER A 101 52.03 -45.17 26.18
N HIS A 102 51.89 -44.98 24.86
CA HIS A 102 51.93 -46.02 23.80
C HIS A 102 51.38 -45.41 22.51
N LEU A 103 52.24 -45.09 21.54
CA LEU A 103 51.94 -45.02 20.10
C LEU A 103 53.26 -44.79 19.31
N PRO A 104 53.45 -45.43 18.13
CA PRO A 104 54.71 -45.46 17.37
C PRO A 104 55.01 -44.16 16.58
N PRO A 105 56.28 -43.94 16.16
CA PRO A 105 56.79 -42.64 15.75
C PRO A 105 56.60 -42.39 14.26
N ILE A 106 55.45 -41.87 13.88
CA ILE A 106 55.29 -41.15 12.61
C ILE A 106 54.44 -39.92 12.91
N PHE A 107 55.08 -38.89 13.47
CA PHE A 107 54.71 -37.47 13.35
C PHE A 107 55.61 -36.70 14.32
N ARG A 108 56.83 -36.41 13.87
CA ARG A 108 57.74 -35.47 14.54
C ARG A 108 57.95 -34.29 13.61
N VAL A 109 57.04 -33.32 13.66
CA VAL A 109 57.34 -31.94 13.29
C VAL A 109 56.71 -31.00 14.32
N CYS A 110 57.62 -30.41 15.10
CA CYS A 110 57.57 -29.12 15.77
C CYS A 110 56.39 -28.76 16.67
N ALA A 111 56.72 -28.69 17.96
CA ALA A 111 55.98 -27.93 18.96
C ALA A 111 56.02 -26.42 18.69
N ASN A 112 54.97 -25.76 19.18
CA ASN A 112 54.83 -24.35 19.53
C ASN A 112 55.03 -23.30 18.43
N GLU A 113 53.94 -22.61 18.07
CA GLU A 113 53.78 -21.19 18.35
C GLU A 113 52.38 -20.69 17.97
N ARG A 114 51.82 -19.83 18.84
CA ARG A 114 50.71 -18.89 18.56
C ARG A 114 49.31 -19.49 18.44
N TYR A 115 48.71 -19.83 19.58
CA TYR A 115 47.27 -19.62 19.74
C TYR A 115 47.00 -18.11 19.83
N GLY A 116 46.86 -17.45 18.67
CA GLY A 116 46.24 -16.15 18.60
C GLY A 116 44.79 -16.27 19.06
N LYS A 117 44.42 -15.57 20.14
CA LYS A 117 43.01 -15.37 20.52
C LYS A 117 42.27 -14.81 19.30
N VAL A 118 41.52 -15.64 18.59
CA VAL A 118 40.51 -15.16 17.66
C VAL A 118 39.43 -14.49 18.51
N LYS A 119 39.50 -13.16 18.63
CA LYS A 119 38.36 -12.39 19.10
C LYS A 119 37.24 -12.63 18.10
N VAL A 120 36.34 -13.55 18.40
CA VAL A 120 35.05 -13.62 17.71
C VAL A 120 34.30 -12.38 18.14
N SER A 121 34.51 -11.30 17.39
CA SER A 121 33.71 -10.09 17.50
C SER A 121 32.28 -10.49 17.21
N HIS A 122 31.51 -10.70 18.27
CA HIS A 122 30.06 -10.73 18.18
C HIS A 122 29.64 -9.29 17.86
N LYS A 123 29.79 -8.90 16.59
CA LYS A 123 29.26 -7.65 16.09
C LYS A 123 27.75 -7.77 16.22
N SER A 124 27.22 -7.16 17.28
CA SER A 124 25.79 -7.00 17.52
C SER A 124 25.17 -6.47 16.23
N ARG A 125 24.51 -7.34 15.47
CA ARG A 125 23.75 -6.97 14.27
C ARG A 125 22.44 -6.29 14.66
N HIS A 126 22.46 -5.39 15.63
CA HIS A 126 21.42 -4.37 15.74
C HIS A 126 21.82 -3.20 14.85
N SER A 127 21.95 -3.50 13.56
CA SER A 127 21.76 -2.50 12.52
C SER A 127 20.29 -2.14 12.58
N GLN A 128 19.95 -1.10 13.34
CA GLN A 128 18.65 -0.46 13.22
C GLN A 128 18.59 0.12 11.80
N ASN A 129 18.17 -0.73 10.86
CA ASN A 129 17.87 -0.33 9.50
C ASN A 129 16.73 0.69 9.62
N HIS A 130 17.09 1.96 9.61
CA HIS A 130 16.16 3.06 9.52
C HIS A 130 15.60 3.06 8.09
N ILE A 131 14.77 2.06 7.78
CA ILE A 131 14.12 1.93 6.47
C ILE A 131 13.16 3.12 6.39
N SER A 132 13.57 4.15 5.63
CA SER A 132 12.67 5.21 5.20
C SER A 132 11.60 4.56 4.32
N MET A 133 10.50 4.13 4.93
CA MET A 133 9.42 3.48 4.20
C MET A 133 8.81 4.49 3.22
N PRO A 134 8.75 4.17 1.92
CA PRO A 134 8.12 5.05 0.94
C PRO A 134 6.63 5.20 1.29
N ALA A 135 6.21 6.44 1.50
CA ALA A 135 4.82 6.79 1.73
C ALA A 135 4.12 6.99 0.38
N TYR A 136 2.94 6.39 0.21
CA TYR A 136 2.13 6.58 -0.99
C TYR A 136 1.50 7.99 -1.01
N ALA A 137 1.11 8.48 0.16
CA ALA A 137 0.62 9.85 0.32
C ALA A 137 0.88 10.38 1.72
N GLU A 138 1.10 11.68 1.79
CA GLU A 138 1.28 12.42 3.04
C GLU A 138 0.29 13.58 3.14
N ASN A 139 -0.33 13.72 4.31
CA ASN A 139 -1.22 14.83 4.62
C ASN A 139 -0.42 16.04 5.11
N ARG A 140 0.16 16.78 4.15
CA ARG A 140 0.94 18.00 4.44
C ARG A 140 0.08 19.07 5.14
N LYS A 141 -1.22 19.14 4.82
CA LYS A 141 -2.17 20.07 5.42
C LYS A 141 -2.39 19.77 6.90
N ALA A 142 -2.57 18.51 7.29
CA ALA A 142 -2.72 18.14 8.69
C ALA A 142 -1.51 18.55 9.56
N ARG A 143 -0.27 18.35 9.09
CA ARG A 143 0.94 18.78 9.82
C ARG A 143 1.06 20.31 9.96
N PHE A 144 0.38 21.07 9.10
CA PHE A 144 0.33 22.52 9.19
C PHE A 144 -0.77 22.99 10.14
N ASP A 145 -2.00 22.49 9.96
CA ASP A 145 -3.19 22.95 10.69
C ASP A 145 -3.27 22.45 12.13
N TYR A 146 -2.64 21.32 12.42
CA TYR A 146 -2.71 20.67 13.72
C TYR A 146 -1.34 20.51 14.37
N GLU A 147 -1.36 20.44 15.69
CA GLU A 147 -0.31 19.94 16.54
C GLU A 147 -0.58 18.47 16.83
N ILE A 148 0.40 17.61 16.59
CA ILE A 148 0.28 16.16 16.72
C ILE A 148 0.84 15.78 18.08
N LEU A 149 0.02 15.18 18.93
CA LEU A 149 0.41 14.78 20.28
C LEU A 149 0.96 13.36 20.28
N GLU A 150 0.18 12.44 19.71
CA GLU A 150 0.49 11.02 19.69
C GLU A 150 0.16 10.42 18.32
N THR A 151 0.84 9.33 17.98
CA THR A 151 0.67 8.66 16.69
C THR A 151 0.40 7.18 16.87
N TYR A 152 -0.52 6.65 16.07
CA TYR A 152 -0.93 5.25 16.07
C TYR A 152 -0.87 4.66 14.66
N GLU A 153 -0.49 3.39 14.55
CA GLU A 153 -0.42 2.67 13.29
C GLU A 153 -1.67 1.80 13.11
N ALA A 154 -2.51 2.12 12.12
CA ALA A 154 -3.73 1.36 11.83
C ALA A 154 -3.63 0.63 10.48
N GLY A 155 -4.19 -0.58 10.42
CA GLY A 155 -4.57 -1.19 9.15
C GLY A 155 -5.85 -0.56 8.61
N ILE A 156 -6.09 -0.66 7.29
CA ILE A 156 -7.33 -0.20 6.66
C ILE A 156 -7.98 -1.37 5.93
N GLU A 157 -9.30 -1.46 6.04
CA GLU A 157 -10.12 -2.35 5.22
C GLU A 157 -10.34 -1.76 3.82
N LEU A 158 -9.64 -2.33 2.83
CA LEU A 158 -9.61 -1.87 1.44
C LEU A 158 -10.11 -2.95 0.49
N LEU A 159 -10.73 -2.51 -0.60
CA LEU A 159 -11.10 -3.35 -1.73
C LEU A 159 -9.90 -3.54 -2.67
N GLY A 160 -9.90 -4.61 -3.46
CA GLY A 160 -8.77 -4.96 -4.31
C GLY A 160 -8.36 -3.87 -5.31
N PHE A 161 -9.34 -3.16 -5.90
CA PHE A 161 -9.07 -2.05 -6.81
C PHE A 161 -8.56 -0.78 -6.10
N GLU A 162 -8.98 -0.53 -4.85
CA GLU A 162 -8.44 0.57 -4.04
C GLU A 162 -6.98 0.33 -3.68
N VAL A 163 -6.60 -0.93 -3.40
CA VAL A 163 -5.20 -1.30 -3.18
C VAL A 163 -4.35 -0.96 -4.41
N LYS A 164 -4.86 -1.21 -5.62
CA LYS A 164 -4.19 -0.80 -6.87
C LYS A 164 -4.09 0.71 -7.00
N ALA A 165 -5.17 1.44 -6.72
CA ALA A 165 -5.18 2.91 -6.73
C ALA A 165 -4.14 3.51 -5.76
N ILE A 166 -4.12 3.06 -4.51
CA ILE A 166 -3.15 3.54 -3.51
C ILE A 166 -1.71 3.20 -3.91
N ARG A 167 -1.47 1.99 -4.43
CA ARG A 167 -0.13 1.60 -4.91
C ARG A 167 0.34 2.47 -6.08
N SER A 168 -0.58 2.98 -6.89
CA SER A 168 -0.29 3.99 -7.93
C SER A 168 -0.16 5.42 -7.39
N GLY A 169 -0.21 5.62 -6.08
CA GLY A 169 -0.12 6.95 -5.44
C GLY A 169 -1.42 7.76 -5.49
N ARG A 170 -2.53 7.17 -5.95
CA ARG A 170 -3.83 7.84 -6.10
C ARG A 170 -4.64 7.73 -4.81
N ILE A 171 -4.36 8.60 -3.84
CA ILE A 171 -5.14 8.74 -2.61
C ILE A 171 -5.05 10.17 -2.09
N MET A 172 -6.18 10.73 -1.70
CA MET A 172 -6.25 12.08 -1.12
C MET A 172 -6.72 11.98 0.34
N LEU A 173 -5.88 12.47 1.25
CA LEU A 173 -6.15 12.52 2.70
C LEU A 173 -6.61 13.92 3.16
N THR A 174 -6.84 14.83 2.21
CA THR A 174 -7.23 16.20 2.51
C THR A 174 -8.61 16.20 3.17
N GLY A 175 -8.69 16.70 4.41
CA GLY A 175 -9.95 16.75 5.15
C GLY A 175 -10.41 15.41 5.72
N ALA A 176 -9.65 14.33 5.54
CA ALA A 176 -9.97 13.04 6.12
C ALA A 176 -9.77 13.03 7.64
N PHE A 177 -10.63 12.30 8.36
CA PHE A 177 -10.58 12.14 9.81
C PHE A 177 -11.15 10.80 10.24
N ALA A 178 -10.80 10.35 11.44
CA ALA A 178 -11.31 9.09 11.99
C ALA A 178 -12.45 9.36 12.99
N ILE A 179 -13.57 8.68 12.80
CA ILE A 179 -14.78 8.79 13.63
C ILE A 179 -14.99 7.46 14.35
N PRO A 180 -15.22 7.47 15.67
CA PRO A 180 -15.65 6.28 16.39
C PRO A 180 -17.12 5.97 16.09
N ARG A 181 -17.41 4.73 15.68
CA ARG A 181 -18.77 4.21 15.51
C ARG A 181 -18.92 2.96 16.38
N GLY A 182 -19.52 3.13 17.56
CA GLY A 182 -19.60 2.05 18.55
C GLY A 182 -18.21 1.59 19.01
N PRO A 183 -17.88 0.28 18.93
CA PRO A 183 -16.58 -0.26 19.32
C PRO A 183 -15.52 -0.21 18.20
N GLU A 184 -15.82 0.37 17.05
CA GLU A 184 -14.93 0.42 15.89
C GLU A 184 -14.54 1.86 15.54
N LEU A 185 -13.42 2.00 14.83
CA LEU A 185 -12.94 3.27 14.32
C LEU A 185 -13.01 3.28 12.79
N TRP A 186 -13.56 4.36 12.22
CA TRP A 186 -13.81 4.48 10.79
C TRP A 186 -13.12 5.72 10.22
N LEU A 187 -12.38 5.55 9.14
CA LEU A 187 -11.80 6.63 8.36
C LEU A 187 -12.83 7.18 7.38
N THR A 188 -13.16 8.46 7.49
CA THR A 188 -14.16 9.16 6.67
C THR A 188 -13.50 10.25 5.83
N THR A 189 -14.09 10.59 4.67
CA THR A 189 -13.65 11.69 3.77
C THR A 189 -12.27 11.46 3.12
N ALA A 190 -11.68 10.26 3.27
CA ALA A 190 -10.50 9.88 2.52
C ALA A 190 -10.91 9.46 1.10
N SER A 191 -10.63 10.31 0.11
CA SER A 191 -10.98 10.04 -1.28
C SER A 191 -9.96 9.12 -1.95
N ILE A 192 -10.43 7.99 -2.49
CA ILE A 192 -9.65 7.10 -3.34
C ILE A 192 -10.39 6.98 -4.67
N PRO A 193 -9.83 7.51 -5.77
CA PRO A 193 -10.45 7.35 -7.08
C PRO A 193 -10.36 5.90 -7.54
N ALA A 194 -11.33 5.49 -8.36
CA ALA A 194 -11.29 4.23 -9.07
C ALA A 194 -9.95 4.06 -9.84
N TYR A 195 -9.31 2.89 -9.73
CA TYR A 195 -8.04 2.64 -10.42
C TYR A 195 -8.22 2.59 -11.95
N GLN A 196 -9.25 1.85 -12.39
CA GLN A 196 -9.69 1.72 -13.78
C GLN A 196 -11.22 1.86 -13.79
N PRO A 197 -11.77 2.97 -14.30
CA PRO A 197 -13.20 3.26 -14.19
C PRO A 197 -14.07 2.18 -14.85
N GLU A 198 -13.61 1.60 -15.96
CA GLU A 198 -14.32 0.54 -16.69
C GLU A 198 -14.44 -0.77 -15.92
N ASN A 199 -13.44 -1.09 -15.09
CA ASN A 199 -13.36 -2.33 -14.32
C ASN A 199 -13.81 -2.16 -12.85
N THR A 200 -14.28 -0.97 -12.50
CA THR A 200 -14.76 -0.67 -11.13
C THR A 200 -16.27 -0.88 -11.08
N PRO A 201 -16.83 -1.39 -9.96
CA PRO A 201 -18.27 -1.53 -9.81
C PRO A 201 -19.01 -0.22 -10.13
N ARG A 202 -20.08 -0.31 -10.93
CA ARG A 202 -20.94 0.83 -11.26
C ARG A 202 -21.62 1.30 -9.97
N GLY A 203 -21.21 2.45 -9.44
CA GLY A 203 -21.69 3.00 -8.16
C GLY A 203 -20.66 3.00 -7.01
N TYR A 204 -19.38 2.79 -7.29
CA TYR A 204 -18.34 2.94 -6.27
C TYR A 204 -18.22 4.40 -5.79
N ASP A 205 -18.40 4.60 -4.48
CA ASP A 205 -18.13 5.87 -3.80
C ASP A 205 -16.66 5.98 -3.42
N HIS A 206 -16.00 7.03 -3.93
CA HIS A 206 -14.60 7.35 -3.65
C HIS A 206 -14.34 7.72 -2.19
N GLU A 207 -15.31 8.33 -1.53
CA GLU A 207 -15.22 8.85 -0.15
C GLU A 207 -15.84 7.91 0.89
N ARG A 208 -16.15 6.67 0.49
CA ARG A 208 -16.73 5.67 1.38
C ARG A 208 -15.96 5.58 2.71
N ALA A 209 -16.70 5.43 3.80
CA ALA A 209 -16.09 5.19 5.10
C ALA A 209 -15.36 3.83 5.12
N ARG A 210 -14.13 3.81 5.64
CA ARG A 210 -13.30 2.59 5.71
C ARG A 210 -13.00 2.23 7.14
N ARG A 211 -13.23 0.98 7.52
CA ARG A 211 -12.92 0.49 8.87
C ARG A 211 -11.41 0.45 9.11
N LEU A 212 -10.99 0.89 10.29
CA LEU A 212 -9.61 0.88 10.74
C LEU A 212 -9.37 -0.33 11.66
N LEU A 213 -8.27 -1.03 11.42
CA LEU A 213 -7.89 -2.25 12.11
C LEU A 213 -6.76 -1.93 13.09
N LEU A 214 -7.10 -1.92 14.38
CA LEU A 214 -6.23 -1.59 15.52
C LEU A 214 -6.45 -2.60 16.65
N HIS A 215 -5.60 -2.60 17.66
CA HIS A 215 -5.84 -3.41 18.85
C HIS A 215 -7.02 -2.85 19.67
N LYS A 216 -7.75 -3.73 20.35
CA LYS A 216 -8.94 -3.36 21.14
C LYS A 216 -8.63 -2.30 22.21
N SER A 217 -7.47 -2.39 22.86
CA SER A 217 -6.98 -1.41 23.84
C SER A 217 -6.74 -0.05 23.19
N GLU A 218 -6.05 -0.01 22.05
CA GLU A 218 -5.78 1.23 21.30
C GLU A 218 -7.07 1.91 20.84
N ILE A 219 -8.05 1.13 20.36
CA ILE A 219 -9.36 1.65 19.95
C ILE A 219 -10.07 2.29 21.15
N ALA A 220 -10.08 1.64 22.32
CA ALA A 220 -10.69 2.19 23.53
C ALA A 220 -10.02 3.50 23.95
N THR A 221 -8.69 3.57 23.90
CA THR A 221 -7.93 4.80 24.18
C THR A 221 -8.26 5.91 23.19
N LEU A 222 -8.33 5.61 21.89
CA LEU A 222 -8.67 6.58 20.85
C LEU A 222 -10.10 7.09 20.97
N ILE A 223 -11.06 6.22 21.29
CA ILE A 223 -12.45 6.60 21.57
C ILE A 223 -12.51 7.56 22.76
N GLY A 224 -11.78 7.26 23.85
CA GLY A 224 -11.66 8.15 25.00
C GLY A 224 -11.14 9.53 24.62
N LYS A 225 -10.03 9.59 23.86
CA LYS A 225 -9.43 10.84 23.38
C LYS A 225 -10.33 11.62 22.42
N SER A 226 -11.09 10.93 21.57
CA SER A 226 -12.02 11.55 20.63
C SER A 226 -13.20 12.25 21.33
N ARG A 227 -13.53 11.86 22.58
CA ARG A 227 -14.58 12.50 23.37
C ARG A 227 -14.09 13.76 24.07
N THR A 228 -12.79 13.91 24.28
CA THR A 228 -12.20 15.12 24.86
C THR A 228 -12.35 16.28 23.88
N ALA A 229 -12.90 17.39 24.37
CA ALA A 229 -13.08 18.59 23.56
C ALA A 229 -11.74 19.11 23.00
N GLY A 230 -11.73 19.45 21.71
CA GLY A 230 -10.56 20.03 21.03
C GLY A 230 -9.52 19.04 20.51
N LEU A 231 -9.71 17.72 20.71
CA LEU A 231 -8.90 16.68 20.10
C LEU A 231 -9.61 16.08 18.88
N THR A 232 -8.83 15.73 17.86
CA THR A 232 -9.33 15.10 16.64
C THR A 232 -8.33 14.07 16.16
N ILE A 233 -8.81 12.96 15.61
CA ILE A 233 -7.96 11.91 15.06
C ILE A 233 -7.84 12.13 13.56
N VAL A 234 -6.62 12.41 13.09
CA VAL A 234 -6.33 12.75 11.70
C VAL A 234 -5.33 11.77 11.07
N PRO A 235 -5.51 11.36 9.80
CA PRO A 235 -4.52 10.58 9.07
C PRO A 235 -3.35 11.48 8.64
N LEU A 236 -2.13 11.04 8.97
CA LEU A 236 -0.90 11.77 8.66
C LEU A 236 -0.25 11.28 7.37
N ARG A 237 -0.16 9.96 7.17
CA ARG A 237 0.41 9.36 5.98
C ARG A 237 -0.12 7.95 5.76
N VAL A 238 -0.14 7.54 4.50
CA VAL A 238 -0.44 6.16 4.07
C VAL A 238 0.86 5.57 3.53
N TYR A 239 1.22 4.38 3.99
CA TYR A 239 2.47 3.74 3.61
C TYR A 239 2.31 2.22 3.54
N SER A 240 3.27 1.57 2.88
CA SER A 240 3.34 0.12 2.83
C SER A 240 4.18 -0.42 3.99
N LYS A 241 3.67 -1.40 4.72
CA LYS A 241 4.46 -2.19 5.67
C LYS A 241 4.33 -3.66 5.30
N ASN A 242 5.42 -4.26 4.90
CA ASN A 242 5.47 -5.61 4.34
C ASN A 242 4.53 -5.72 3.12
N ARG A 243 3.44 -6.48 3.23
CA ARG A 243 2.44 -6.70 2.17
C ARG A 243 1.15 -5.90 2.35
N ARG A 244 1.01 -5.16 3.46
CA ARG A 244 -0.24 -4.46 3.82
C ARG A 244 -0.05 -2.95 3.76
N ILE A 245 -1.12 -2.27 3.35
CA ILE A 245 -1.21 -0.82 3.40
C ILE A 245 -1.63 -0.43 4.81
N LYS A 246 -0.91 0.52 5.39
CA LYS A 246 -1.16 1.04 6.73
C LYS A 246 -1.33 2.56 6.68
N VAL A 247 -2.08 3.07 7.63
CA VAL A 247 -2.21 4.51 7.89
C VAL A 247 -1.59 4.84 9.23
N LEU A 248 -0.81 5.92 9.24
CA LEU A 248 -0.41 6.57 10.46
C LEU A 248 -1.50 7.57 10.85
N LEU A 249 -2.17 7.33 11.97
CA LEU A 249 -3.10 8.25 12.60
C LEU A 249 -2.36 9.11 13.61
N GLY A 250 -2.82 10.34 13.79
CA GLY A 250 -2.36 11.24 14.84
C GLY A 250 -3.53 11.74 15.66
N VAL A 251 -3.39 11.70 16.99
CA VAL A 251 -4.25 12.49 17.88
C VAL A 251 -3.74 13.91 17.84
N ALA A 252 -4.59 14.81 17.37
CA ALA A 252 -4.22 16.13 16.96
C ALA A 252 -5.07 17.19 17.66
N ARG A 253 -4.42 18.27 18.08
CA ARG A 253 -5.05 19.50 18.55
C ARG A 253 -4.96 20.56 17.45
N ARG A 254 -6.03 21.30 17.21
CA ARG A 254 -6.01 22.38 16.20
C ARG A 254 -5.09 23.51 16.67
N LYS A 255 -4.21 24.00 15.79
CA LYS A 255 -3.34 25.15 16.09
C LYS A 255 -4.11 26.45 16.07
N LYS A 256 -3.69 27.39 16.93
CA LYS A 256 -4.23 28.76 16.92
C LYS A 256 -3.73 29.50 15.68
N GLN A 257 -4.45 30.55 15.28
CA GLN A 257 -4.07 31.36 14.11
C GLN A 257 -2.71 32.04 14.32
N PHE A 258 -2.38 32.40 15.56
CA PHE A 258 -1.09 32.95 15.94
C PHE A 258 0.07 32.00 15.58
N ASP A 259 0.02 30.75 16.06
CA ASP A 259 1.04 29.73 15.79
C ASP A 259 1.19 29.43 14.28
N LYS A 260 0.08 29.51 13.51
CA LYS A 260 0.12 29.34 12.05
C LYS A 260 0.88 30.47 11.37
N ARG A 261 0.67 31.72 11.80
CA ARG A 261 1.39 32.89 11.26
C ARG A 261 2.88 32.79 11.54
N GLU A 262 3.28 32.40 12.74
CA GLU A 262 4.69 32.19 13.08
C GLU A 262 5.34 31.09 12.22
N LYS A 263 4.63 29.98 12.01
CA LYS A 263 5.11 28.89 11.15
C LYS A 263 5.29 29.32 9.68
N ILE A 264 4.43 30.23 9.20
CA ILE A 264 4.57 30.83 7.86
C ILE A 264 5.81 31.73 7.82
N LYS A 265 5.91 32.69 8.76
CA LYS A 265 7.07 33.60 8.86
C LYS A 265 8.39 32.85 8.89
N LYS A 266 8.51 31.83 9.75
CA LYS A 266 9.72 30.99 9.86
C LYS A 266 10.05 30.27 8.55
N ARG A 267 9.04 29.78 7.82
CA ARG A 267 9.24 29.13 6.52
C ARG A 267 9.73 30.10 5.47
N ASP A 268 9.20 31.33 5.47
CA ASP A 268 9.58 32.34 4.49
C ASP A 268 11.00 32.88 4.76
N MET A 269 11.34 33.14 6.03
CA MET A 269 12.71 33.47 6.45
C MET A 269 13.70 32.37 6.06
N ALA A 270 13.36 31.09 6.27
CA ALA A 270 14.22 29.96 5.89
C ALA A 270 14.43 29.87 4.38
N ARG A 271 13.39 30.18 3.57
CA ARG A 271 13.50 30.21 2.10
C ARG A 271 14.37 31.37 1.63
N GLU A 272 14.28 32.53 2.26
CA GLU A 272 15.10 33.70 1.95
C GLU A 272 16.58 33.43 2.27
N ALA A 273 16.88 32.91 3.47
CA ALA A 273 18.23 32.51 3.86
C ALA A 273 18.82 31.45 2.93
N ALA A 274 18.03 30.45 2.49
CA ALA A 274 18.49 29.44 1.54
C ALA A 274 18.83 30.03 0.16
N ARG A 275 18.15 31.11 -0.27
CA ARG A 275 18.44 31.79 -1.54
C ARG A 275 19.68 32.67 -1.46
N THR A 276 19.96 33.30 -0.31
CA THR A 276 21.16 34.13 -0.13
C THR A 276 22.41 33.29 0.03
N LEU A 277 22.34 32.15 0.72
CA LEU A 277 23.46 31.22 0.90
C LEU A 277 23.79 30.37 -0.34
N GLY A 278 22.84 30.22 -1.27
CA GLY A 278 23.02 29.47 -2.52
C GLY A 278 23.56 30.32 -3.68
N LYS A 279 23.80 31.62 -3.46
CA LYS A 279 24.50 32.53 -4.37
C LYS A 279 25.93 32.73 -3.89
#